data_AF-A0A258JRG0-F1
#
_entry.id   AF-A0A258JRG0-F1
#
_cell.length_a   1.000
_cell.length_b   1.000
_cell.length_c   1.000
_cell.angle_alpha   90.00
_cell.angle_beta   90.00
_cell.angle_gamma   90.00
#
_symmetry.space_group_name_H-M   'P 1'
#
loop_
_entity.id
_entity.type
_entity.pdbx_description
1 polymer ?
#
loop_
_entity_poly.entity_id
_entity_poly.type
_entity_poly.pdbx_seq_one_letter_code
_entity_poly.pdbx_strand_id
1 'polypeptide(L)'
;IGEDAERLRTRLRLSNAEFARLEALSGAPSVGADLDPRAARALIYGIGREAFLDRLLIACARRGGDPATLAQMATAWVAPECPFTAIDFMARGLRPGPALGAALAQAKAAWVAADFPADAVRIAALADAASPTPGGDGAVEPETTP
;
A
#
# COMPACT_ATOMS: atom_id res chain seq x y z
N ILE A 1 -21.97 -4.94 19.76
CA ILE A 1 -21.04 -5.47 18.73
C ILE A 1 -21.00 -4.60 17.45
N GLY A 2 -21.82 -3.55 17.30
CA GLY A 2 -21.80 -2.68 16.11
C GLY A 2 -20.77 -1.53 16.12
N GLU A 3 -20.35 -1.07 17.30
CA GLU A 3 -19.55 0.16 17.44
C GLU A 3 -18.09 0.02 16.94
N ASP A 4 -17.52 -1.19 17.03
CA ASP A 4 -16.17 -1.47 16.53
C ASP A 4 -16.15 -1.68 15.01
N ALA A 5 -17.22 -2.21 14.43
CA ALA A 5 -17.37 -2.33 12.99
C ALA A 5 -17.48 -0.95 12.31
N GLU A 6 -18.15 0.01 12.94
CA GLU A 6 -18.28 1.38 12.45
C GLU A 6 -16.97 2.18 12.57
N ARG A 7 -16.22 1.99 13.68
CA ARG A 7 -14.86 2.52 13.86
C ARG A 7 -13.86 1.93 12.86
N LEU A 8 -13.89 0.62 12.66
CA LEU A 8 -13.06 -0.08 11.66
C LEU A 8 -13.40 0.37 10.24
N ARG A 9 -14.69 0.51 9.91
CA ARG A 9 -15.16 1.03 8.61
C ARG A 9 -14.66 2.44 8.32
N THR A 10 -14.57 3.30 9.34
CA THR A 10 -14.10 4.68 9.19
C THR A 10 -12.58 4.76 9.01
N ARG A 11 -11.81 3.94 9.74
CA ARG A 11 -10.34 3.84 9.59
C ARG A 11 -9.92 3.16 8.28
N LEU A 12 -10.66 2.15 7.84
CA LEU A 12 -10.43 1.47 6.56
C LEU A 12 -10.95 2.28 5.37
N ARG A 13 -11.93 3.18 5.53
CA ARG A 13 -12.36 4.08 4.44
C ARG A 13 -11.27 5.06 4.02
N LEU A 14 -10.37 5.47 4.92
CA LEU A 14 -9.19 6.26 4.56
C LEU A 14 -8.18 5.41 3.78
N SER A 15 -7.85 4.21 4.29
CA SER A 15 -6.89 3.32 3.61
C SER A 15 -7.40 2.74 2.29
N ASN A 16 -8.71 2.54 2.16
CA ASN A 16 -9.35 2.09 0.92
C ASN A 16 -9.46 3.23 -0.09
N ALA A 17 -9.64 4.47 0.34
CA ALA A 17 -9.61 5.63 -0.55
C ALA A 17 -8.18 5.91 -1.05
N GLU A 18 -7.17 5.74 -0.20
CA GLU A 18 -5.76 5.86 -0.59
C GLU A 18 -5.30 4.68 -1.47
N PHE A 19 -5.72 3.45 -1.16
CA PHE A 19 -5.52 2.29 -2.03
C PHE A 19 -6.23 2.47 -3.39
N ALA A 20 -7.48 2.93 -3.40
CA ALA A 20 -8.20 3.24 -4.63
C ALA A 20 -7.55 4.39 -5.42
N ARG A 21 -6.92 5.35 -4.75
CA ARG A 21 -6.16 6.43 -5.38
C ARG A 21 -4.84 5.92 -5.99
N LEU A 22 -4.16 5.00 -5.31
CA LEU A 22 -2.96 4.32 -5.82
C LEU A 22 -3.28 3.40 -7.01
N GLU A 23 -4.39 2.68 -6.94
CA GLU A 23 -4.94 1.89 -8.05
C GLU A 23 -5.27 2.77 -9.26
N ALA A 24 -5.93 3.92 -9.05
CA ALA A 24 -6.28 4.88 -10.09
C ALA A 24 -5.06 5.56 -10.74
N LEU A 25 -3.95 5.68 -10.01
CA LEU A 25 -2.68 6.24 -10.51
C LEU A 25 -1.81 5.20 -11.24
N SER A 26 -2.04 3.89 -11.04
CA SER A 26 -1.13 2.84 -11.51
C SER A 26 -1.46 2.21 -12.87
N GLY A 27 -2.62 2.49 -13.47
CA GLY A 27 -3.04 1.79 -14.70
C GLY A 27 -3.29 0.30 -14.46
N ALA A 28 -4.05 -0.02 -13.41
CA ALA A 28 -4.23 -1.37 -12.89
C ALA A 28 -4.55 -2.40 -14.00
N PRO A 29 -3.82 -3.52 -14.09
CA PRO A 29 -4.11 -4.57 -15.04
C PRO A 29 -5.51 -5.13 -14.76
N SER A 30 -6.33 -5.24 -15.81
CA SER A 30 -7.65 -5.84 -15.67
C SER A 30 -7.50 -7.27 -15.14
N VAL A 31 -8.26 -7.65 -14.10
CA VAL A 31 -8.27 -9.03 -13.60
C VAL A 31 -8.55 -9.98 -14.77
N GLY A 32 -7.68 -10.94 -15.01
CA GLY A 32 -7.72 -11.93 -16.10
C GLY A 32 -6.85 -13.14 -15.76
N ALA A 33 -7.00 -14.24 -16.48
CA ALA A 33 -6.26 -15.48 -16.22
C ALA A 33 -4.74 -15.33 -16.40
N ASP A 34 -4.32 -14.35 -17.20
CA ASP A 34 -2.95 -13.99 -17.53
C ASP A 34 -2.35 -12.93 -16.59
N LEU A 35 -3.08 -12.53 -15.54
CA LEU A 35 -2.61 -11.54 -14.58
C LEU A 35 -1.34 -12.01 -13.87
N ASP A 36 -0.34 -11.12 -13.85
CA ASP A 36 0.90 -11.37 -13.12
C ASP A 36 0.64 -11.66 -11.62
N PRO A 37 1.29 -12.67 -11.00
CA PRO A 37 1.05 -13.04 -9.61
C PRO A 37 1.29 -11.92 -8.59
N ARG A 38 2.24 -11.00 -8.82
CA ARG A 38 2.48 -9.85 -7.93
C ARG A 38 1.34 -8.85 -8.06
N ALA A 39 0.87 -8.59 -9.28
CA ALA A 39 -0.33 -7.77 -9.49
C ALA A 39 -1.58 -8.40 -8.85
N ALA A 40 -1.73 -9.73 -8.94
CA ALA A 40 -2.81 -10.45 -8.28
C ALA A 40 -2.76 -10.31 -6.74
N ARG A 41 -1.58 -10.47 -6.11
CA ARG A 41 -1.41 -10.26 -4.67
C ARG A 41 -1.73 -8.83 -4.25
N ALA A 42 -1.27 -7.83 -5.01
CA ALA A 42 -1.59 -6.42 -4.75
C ALA A 42 -3.11 -6.18 -4.77
N LEU A 43 -3.82 -6.72 -5.78
CA LEU A 43 -5.28 -6.63 -5.86
C LEU A 43 -5.95 -7.35 -4.68
N ILE A 44 -5.59 -8.60 -4.40
CA ILE A 44 -6.14 -9.38 -3.28
C ILE A 44 -5.97 -8.62 -1.96
N TYR A 45 -4.80 -8.00 -1.74
CA TYR A 45 -4.51 -7.24 -0.53
C TYR A 45 -5.46 -6.04 -0.35
N GLY A 46 -5.80 -5.36 -1.44
CA GLY A 46 -6.61 -4.15 -1.37
C GLY A 46 -8.12 -4.35 -1.45
N ILE A 47 -8.59 -5.28 -2.28
CA ILE A 47 -10.03 -5.53 -2.44
C ILE A 47 -10.52 -6.77 -1.67
N GLY A 48 -9.61 -7.59 -1.14
CA GLY A 48 -9.92 -8.84 -0.49
C GLY A 48 -10.02 -10.02 -1.46
N ARG A 49 -9.77 -11.22 -0.93
CA ARG A 49 -9.74 -12.48 -1.69
C ARG A 49 -11.06 -12.78 -2.40
N GLU A 50 -12.20 -12.63 -1.73
CA GLU A 50 -13.52 -12.95 -2.32
C GLU A 50 -13.82 -12.04 -3.52
N ALA A 51 -13.66 -10.73 -3.35
CA ALA A 51 -13.86 -9.77 -4.44
C ALA A 51 -12.90 -10.00 -5.61
N PHE A 52 -11.66 -10.44 -5.35
CA PHE A 52 -10.72 -10.83 -6.40
C PHE A 52 -11.22 -12.07 -7.17
N LEU A 53 -11.63 -13.13 -6.46
CA LEU A 53 -12.14 -14.36 -7.07
C LEU A 53 -13.38 -14.10 -7.93
N ASP A 54 -14.33 -13.31 -7.44
CA ASP A 54 -15.53 -12.94 -8.19
C ASP A 54 -15.17 -12.21 -9.50
N ARG A 55 -14.27 -11.23 -9.42
CA ARG A 55 -13.81 -10.47 -10.59
C ARG A 55 -13.06 -11.36 -11.58
N LEU A 56 -12.25 -12.31 -11.09
CA LEU A 56 -11.53 -13.27 -11.91
C LEU A 56 -12.48 -14.19 -12.67
N LEU A 57 -13.48 -14.76 -11.99
CA LEU A 57 -14.49 -15.62 -12.62
C LEU A 57 -15.28 -14.86 -13.70
N ILE A 58 -15.72 -13.63 -13.41
CA ILE A 58 -16.43 -12.78 -14.39
C ILE A 58 -15.52 -12.48 -15.60
N ALA A 59 -14.25 -12.20 -15.39
CA ALA A 59 -13.30 -11.91 -16.45
C ALA A 59 -13.06 -13.13 -17.36
N CYS A 60 -12.80 -14.30 -16.77
CA CYS A 60 -12.63 -15.56 -17.50
C CYS A 60 -13.88 -15.95 -18.28
N ALA A 61 -15.07 -15.75 -17.71
CA ALA A 61 -16.33 -16.00 -18.42
C ALA A 61 -16.52 -15.09 -19.64
N ARG A 62 -16.02 -13.85 -19.60
CA ARG A 62 -16.17 -12.87 -20.69
C ARG A 62 -15.12 -12.98 -21.78
N ARG A 63 -13.87 -13.26 -21.41
CA ARG A 63 -12.71 -13.22 -22.32
C ARG A 63 -12.09 -14.59 -22.59
N GLY A 64 -12.56 -15.63 -21.91
CA GLY A 64 -11.91 -16.93 -21.86
C GLY A 64 -10.73 -16.94 -20.88
N GLY A 65 -10.13 -18.12 -20.73
CA GLY A 65 -9.01 -18.37 -19.82
C GLY A 65 -9.42 -19.20 -18.60
N ASP A 66 -8.43 -19.91 -18.03
CA ASP A 66 -8.62 -20.75 -16.86
C ASP A 66 -8.33 -19.97 -15.56
N PRO A 67 -9.32 -19.78 -14.67
CA PRO A 67 -9.10 -19.10 -13.39
C PRO A 67 -8.33 -19.97 -12.37
N ALA A 68 -8.18 -21.28 -12.59
CA ALA A 68 -7.76 -22.23 -11.56
C ALA A 68 -6.42 -21.87 -10.92
N THR A 69 -5.41 -21.48 -11.72
CA THR A 69 -4.07 -21.14 -11.21
C THR A 69 -4.11 -19.93 -10.28
N LEU A 70 -4.76 -18.83 -10.70
CA LEU A 70 -4.87 -17.62 -9.88
C LEU A 70 -5.81 -17.81 -8.68
N ALA A 71 -6.86 -18.63 -8.82
CA ALA A 71 -7.77 -18.96 -7.72
C ALA A 71 -7.08 -19.80 -6.64
N GLN A 72 -6.25 -20.78 -7.03
CA GLN A 72 -5.40 -21.53 -6.10
C GLN A 72 -4.40 -20.61 -5.40
N MET A 73 -3.71 -19.74 -6.15
CA MET A 73 -2.80 -18.76 -5.56
C MET A 73 -3.52 -17.88 -4.55
N ALA A 74 -4.69 -17.33 -4.90
CA ALA A 74 -5.46 -16.46 -4.02
C ALA A 74 -5.92 -17.17 -2.75
N THR A 75 -6.23 -18.47 -2.83
CA THR A 75 -6.63 -19.27 -1.67
C THR A 75 -5.46 -19.65 -0.77
N ALA A 76 -4.30 -19.93 -1.36
CA ALA A 76 -3.09 -20.35 -0.64
C ALA A 76 -2.31 -19.18 -0.05
N TRP A 77 -2.41 -17.99 -0.64
CA TRP A 77 -1.64 -16.82 -0.22
C TRP A 77 -2.22 -16.22 1.06
N VAL A 78 -1.35 -15.98 2.03
CA VAL A 78 -1.66 -15.28 3.28
C VAL A 78 -1.14 -13.85 3.15
N ALA A 79 -2.05 -12.88 3.19
CA ALA A 79 -1.71 -11.47 3.12
C ALA A 79 -0.82 -11.06 4.31
N PRO A 80 0.37 -10.49 4.08
CA PRO A 80 1.24 -10.04 5.16
C PRO A 80 0.65 -8.85 5.92
N GLU A 81 0.96 -8.75 7.22
CA GLU A 81 0.61 -7.57 8.01
C GLU A 81 1.50 -6.38 7.60
N CYS A 82 0.92 -5.17 7.58
CA CYS A 82 1.67 -3.97 7.23
C CYS A 82 2.71 -3.67 8.33
N PRO A 83 4.02 -3.58 8.00
CA PRO A 83 5.08 -3.46 9.01
C PRO A 83 5.26 -2.04 9.55
N PHE A 84 4.65 -1.03 8.94
CA PHE A 84 4.86 0.38 9.29
C PHE A 84 3.97 0.83 10.45
N THR A 85 4.58 1.47 11.45
CA THR A 85 3.85 2.10 12.55
C THR A 85 4.05 3.61 12.56
N ALA A 86 3.06 4.36 13.07
CA ALA A 86 3.20 5.81 13.25
C ALA A 86 4.38 6.18 14.16
N ILE A 87 4.74 5.31 15.13
CA ILE A 87 5.86 5.51 16.05
C ILE A 87 7.18 5.54 15.28
N ASP A 88 7.37 4.64 14.32
CA ASP A 88 8.60 4.58 13.50
C ASP A 88 8.82 5.86 12.67
N PHE A 89 7.74 6.46 12.20
CA PHE A 89 7.79 7.70 11.42
C PHE A 89 7.97 8.92 12.32
N MET A 90 7.40 8.91 13.53
CA MET A 90 7.66 9.95 14.53
C MET A 90 9.13 9.94 14.98
N ALA A 91 9.75 8.77 15.13
CA ALA A 91 11.18 8.65 15.42
C ALA A 91 12.08 9.21 14.29
N ARG A 92 11.55 9.30 13.06
CA ARG A 92 12.19 9.93 11.89
C ARG A 92 11.93 11.44 11.79
N GLY A 93 11.26 12.04 12.77
CA GLY A 93 11.05 13.48 12.87
C GLY A 93 9.71 13.98 12.37
N LEU A 94 8.79 13.10 11.94
CA LEU A 94 7.43 13.49 11.58
C LEU A 94 6.59 13.78 12.81
N ARG A 95 5.76 14.84 12.77
CA ARG A 95 4.81 15.15 13.83
C ARG A 95 3.43 14.57 13.52
N PRO A 96 2.61 14.24 14.53
CA PRO A 96 1.22 13.84 14.32
C PRO A 96 0.46 14.86 13.46
N GLY A 97 -0.20 14.39 12.40
CA GLY A 97 -0.94 15.23 11.48
C GLY A 97 -1.00 14.66 10.06
N PRO A 98 -1.55 15.43 9.10
CA PRO A 98 -1.72 14.99 7.71
C PRO A 98 -0.43 14.53 7.02
N ALA A 99 0.70 15.15 7.33
CA ALA A 99 2.01 14.78 6.76
C ALA A 99 2.47 13.38 7.20
N LEU A 100 2.26 13.03 8.48
CA LEU A 100 2.56 11.69 9.00
C LEU A 100 1.67 10.63 8.33
N GLY A 101 0.38 10.92 8.17
CA GLY A 101 -0.54 10.04 7.46
C GLY A 101 -0.12 9.82 6.00
N ALA A 102 0.26 10.88 5.30
CA ALA A 102 0.72 10.81 3.91
C ALA A 102 2.00 9.96 3.76
N ALA A 103 2.97 10.13 4.65
CA ALA A 103 4.20 9.33 4.66
C ALA A 103 3.93 7.84 4.91
N LEU A 104 3.05 7.52 5.87
CA LEU A 104 2.61 6.13 6.12
C LEU A 104 1.92 5.52 4.90
N ALA A 105 1.02 6.27 4.26
CA ALA A 105 0.33 5.82 3.05
C ALA A 105 1.32 5.57 1.90
N GLN A 106 2.30 6.46 1.71
CA GLN A 106 3.34 6.32 0.69
C GLN A 106 4.24 5.10 0.93
N ALA A 107 4.67 4.87 2.18
CA ALA A 107 5.47 3.69 2.51
C ALA A 107 4.70 2.40 2.28
N LYS A 108 3.43 2.35 2.70
CA LYS A 108 2.54 1.21 2.44
C LYS A 108 2.37 0.96 0.94
N ALA A 109 2.17 2.01 0.16
CA ALA A 109 2.08 1.91 -1.30
C ALA A 109 3.35 1.30 -1.91
N ALA A 110 4.51 1.80 -1.50
CA ALA A 110 5.80 1.33 -2.01
C ALA A 110 6.09 -0.12 -1.57
N TRP A 111 5.65 -0.53 -0.38
CA TRP A 111 5.77 -1.91 0.10
C TRP A 111 4.87 -2.88 -0.65
N VAL A 112 3.61 -2.52 -0.91
CA VAL A 112 2.72 -3.31 -1.78
C VAL A 112 3.30 -3.40 -3.19
N ALA A 113 3.76 -2.27 -3.73
CA ALA A 113 4.42 -2.24 -5.02
C ALA A 113 5.63 -3.17 -5.01
N ALA A 114 6.49 -3.17 -4.00
CA ALA A 114 7.65 -4.05 -3.88
C ALA A 114 7.32 -5.54 -3.62
N ASP A 115 6.04 -5.93 -3.66
CA ASP A 115 5.55 -7.29 -3.42
C ASP A 115 5.81 -7.79 -1.99
N PHE A 116 5.52 -6.93 -1.01
CA PHE A 116 5.48 -7.28 0.40
C PHE A 116 6.80 -7.83 0.96
N PRO A 117 7.95 -7.14 0.78
CA PRO A 117 9.21 -7.61 1.34
C PRO A 117 9.12 -7.73 2.87
N ALA A 118 9.69 -8.80 3.40
CA ALA A 118 9.73 -9.10 4.83
C ALA A 118 11.10 -8.78 5.48
N ASP A 119 12.11 -8.44 4.68
CA ASP A 119 13.44 -8.14 5.20
C ASP A 119 13.48 -6.73 5.82
N ALA A 120 14.02 -6.65 7.04
CA ALA A 120 14.04 -5.42 7.83
C ALA A 120 14.77 -4.26 7.12
N VAL A 121 15.78 -4.58 6.31
CA VAL A 121 16.57 -3.59 5.56
C VAL A 121 15.72 -2.92 4.49
N ARG A 122 14.99 -3.68 3.67
CA ARG A 122 14.06 -3.11 2.69
C ARG A 122 12.91 -2.38 3.36
N ILE A 123 12.36 -2.90 4.45
CA ILE A 123 11.29 -2.22 5.20
C ILE A 123 11.78 -0.86 5.70
N ALA A 124 12.97 -0.79 6.30
CA ALA A 124 13.55 0.47 6.77
C ALA A 124 13.78 1.45 5.60
N ALA A 125 14.36 0.98 4.50
CA ALA A 125 14.60 1.80 3.30
C ALA A 125 13.31 2.40 2.72
N LEU A 126 12.21 1.63 2.71
CA LEU A 126 10.90 2.13 2.26
C LEU A 126 10.33 3.20 3.20
N ALA A 127 10.51 3.03 4.52
CA ALA A 127 10.08 4.03 5.51
C ALA A 127 10.90 5.32 5.42
N ASP A 128 12.21 5.20 5.19
CA ASP A 128 13.11 6.34 5.04
C ASP A 128 12.80 7.11 3.75
N ALA A 129 12.57 6.42 2.63
CA ALA A 129 12.21 7.05 1.35
C ALA A 129 10.85 7.77 1.37
N ALA A 130 9.92 7.34 2.23
CA ALA A 130 8.62 7.98 2.41
C ALA A 130 8.65 9.13 3.44
N SER A 131 9.72 9.23 4.21
CA SER A 131 9.92 10.34 5.13
C SER A 131 10.58 11.50 4.37
N PRO A 132 10.17 12.76 4.59
CA PRO A 132 10.87 13.89 3.98
C PRO A 132 12.34 13.86 4.45
N THR A 133 13.27 14.07 3.53
CA THR A 133 14.67 14.30 3.89
C THR A 133 14.69 15.48 4.87
N PRO A 134 15.27 15.37 6.08
CA PRO A 134 15.47 16.52 6.92
C PRO A 134 16.29 17.52 6.09
N GLY A 135 15.70 18.68 5.81
CA GLY A 135 16.28 19.66 4.91
C GLY A 135 17.73 19.95 5.29
N GLY A 136 18.67 19.45 4.48
CA GLY A 136 19.93 20.14 4.27
C GLY A 136 19.58 21.39 3.48
N ASP A 137 19.54 22.53 4.17
CA ASP A 137 20.53 23.60 4.00
C ASP A 137 19.93 24.92 4.51
N GLY A 138 20.02 25.11 5.83
CA GLY A 138 19.92 26.42 6.46
C GLY A 138 21.32 26.98 6.65
N ALA A 139 22.09 27.15 5.57
CA ALA A 139 23.28 27.99 5.58
C ALA A 139 22.81 29.46 5.65
N VAL A 140 22.64 29.95 6.88
CA VAL A 140 22.62 31.38 7.18
C VAL A 140 24.04 31.88 6.96
N GLU A 141 24.33 32.45 5.78
CA GLU A 141 25.51 33.31 5.65
C GLU A 141 25.28 34.56 6.50
N PRO A 142 26.16 34.88 7.47
CA PRO A 142 26.04 36.11 8.23
C PRO A 142 26.38 37.30 7.34
N GLU A 143 25.42 38.23 7.29
CA GLU A 143 25.59 39.61 6.88
C GLU A 143 26.89 40.18 7.47
N THR A 144 27.85 40.56 6.62
CA THR A 144 28.98 41.40 7.00
C THR A 144 29.22 42.40 5.87
N THR A 145 28.51 43.52 5.98
CA THR A 145 28.86 44.80 5.35
C THR A 145 29.57 45.63 6.43
N PRO A 146 30.65 46.35 6.10
CA PRO A 146 30.48 47.72 5.63
C PRO A 146 31.12 48.03 4.28
#